data_AF-A0A7V6NI79-F1
#
_entry.id   AF-A0A7V6NI79-F1
#
_cell.length_a   1.000
_cell.length_b   1.000
_cell.length_c   1.000
_cell.angle_alpha   90.00
_cell.angle_beta   90.00
_cell.angle_gamma   90.00
#
_symmetry.space_group_name_H-M   'P 1'
#
loop_
_entity.id
_entity.type
_entity.pdbx_description
1 polymer ?
#
loop_
_entity_poly.entity_id
_entity_poly.type
_entity_poly.pdbx_seq_one_letter_code
_entity_poly.pdbx_strand_id
1 'polypeptide(L)'
;MALKEGRCVNCGSLLILDPKMEKGQCLFCGAVFANEDAFAAMQLPADHEFPNEEQPEHTGPSLAVQPVRDAVFAPPVPQRRVKGKIVEEFILEDPEVPDLGMPLKTRIIITSLIAGILVLFLGISFLMSLKRNKERSQIKEKFVTNLDYELINDTGIAIENMKNNSIVLVLKESVTEKQAADLFLDYAKVRADVMDYDETDFSVSANSISMRIATPNGGFYISEPEQPSDLVLDKAITKLD
;
A
#
# COMPACT_ATOMS: atom_id res chain seq x y z
N MET A 1 -33.81 -22.27 -9.48
CA MET A 1 -33.75 -21.74 -10.86
C MET A 1 -32.38 -21.14 -11.07
N ALA A 2 -31.75 -21.33 -12.24
CA ALA A 2 -30.40 -20.82 -12.49
C ALA A 2 -30.50 -19.39 -13.03
N LEU A 3 -30.19 -18.41 -12.17
CA LEU A 3 -30.00 -17.03 -12.60
C LEU A 3 -28.73 -16.95 -13.47
N LYS A 4 -28.72 -16.03 -14.44
CA LYS A 4 -27.58 -15.85 -15.34
C LYS A 4 -26.93 -14.49 -15.11
N GLU A 5 -25.61 -14.45 -15.17
CA GLU A 5 -24.84 -13.22 -15.09
C GLU A 5 -24.96 -12.43 -16.40
N GLY A 6 -25.22 -11.13 -16.28
CA GLY A 6 -25.24 -10.17 -17.37
C GLY A 6 -24.52 -8.89 -16.96
N ARG A 7 -24.30 -8.00 -17.92
CA ARG A 7 -23.68 -6.69 -17.70
C ARG A 7 -24.61 -5.59 -18.18
N CYS A 8 -24.76 -4.53 -17.38
CA CYS A 8 -25.57 -3.38 -17.78
C CYS A 8 -25.00 -2.72 -19.03
N VAL A 9 -25.83 -2.55 -20.06
CA VAL A 9 -25.43 -1.91 -21.33
C VAL A 9 -25.11 -0.42 -21.20
N ASN A 10 -25.60 0.25 -20.15
CA ASN A 10 -25.36 1.67 -19.91
C ASN A 10 -24.10 1.92 -19.07
N CYS A 11 -24.01 1.29 -17.89
CA CYS A 11 -22.96 1.58 -16.90
C CYS A 11 -21.94 0.46 -16.67
N GLY A 12 -22.07 -0.67 -17.36
CA GLY A 12 -21.13 -1.79 -17.24
C GLY A 12 -21.18 -2.55 -15.91
N SER A 13 -22.13 -2.26 -15.02
CA SER A 13 -22.30 -2.98 -13.75
C SER A 13 -22.66 -4.45 -13.98
N LEU A 14 -22.10 -5.34 -13.18
CA LEU A 14 -22.48 -6.76 -13.17
C LEU A 14 -23.90 -6.91 -12.59
N LEU A 15 -24.75 -7.68 -13.26
CA LEU A 15 -26.15 -7.91 -12.90
C LEU A 15 -26.46 -9.41 -12.90
N ILE A 16 -27.38 -9.81 -12.04
CA ILE A 16 -27.93 -11.16 -12.01
C ILE A 16 -29.35 -11.08 -12.57
N LEU A 17 -29.58 -11.72 -13.72
CA LEU A 17 -30.83 -11.61 -14.49
C LEU A 17 -31.53 -12.97 -14.58
N ASP A 18 -32.86 -12.96 -14.65
CA ASP A 18 -33.65 -14.14 -14.97
C ASP A 18 -33.75 -14.30 -16.49
N PRO A 19 -33.23 -15.40 -17.08
CA PRO A 19 -33.27 -15.60 -18.53
C PRO A 19 -34.69 -15.74 -19.11
N LYS A 20 -35.73 -15.89 -18.28
CA LYS A 20 -37.13 -15.93 -18.73
C LYS A 20 -37.76 -14.55 -18.94
N MET A 21 -37.15 -13.51 -18.37
CA MET A 21 -37.62 -12.14 -18.52
C MET A 21 -37.01 -11.54 -19.79
N GLU A 22 -37.81 -10.86 -20.61
CA GLU A 22 -37.32 -10.19 -21.81
C GLU A 22 -36.52 -8.93 -21.47
N LYS A 23 -36.88 -8.25 -20.37
CA LYS A 23 -36.28 -6.99 -19.94
C LYS A 23 -35.71 -7.09 -18.53
N GLY A 24 -34.60 -6.41 -18.31
CA GLY A 24 -33.96 -6.24 -17.02
C GLY A 24 -33.84 -4.77 -16.65
N GLN A 25 -33.69 -4.51 -15.36
CA GLN A 25 -33.44 -3.18 -14.83
C GLN A 25 -32.13 -3.18 -14.04
N CYS A 26 -31.25 -2.22 -14.31
CA CYS A 26 -30.04 -2.02 -13.55
C CYS A 26 -30.38 -1.36 -12.20
N LEU A 27 -29.95 -1.98 -11.10
CA LEU A 27 -30.11 -1.40 -9.75
C LEU A 27 -29.24 -0.14 -9.54
N PHE A 28 -28.16 0.02 -10.30
CA PHE A 28 -27.18 1.09 -10.08
C PHE A 28 -27.50 2.38 -10.85
N CYS A 29 -27.83 2.27 -12.14
CA CYS A 29 -28.13 3.43 -12.99
C CYS A 29 -29.60 3.53 -13.40
N GLY A 30 -30.45 2.58 -12.97
CA GLY A 30 -31.88 2.58 -13.31
C GLY A 30 -32.20 2.21 -14.77
N ALA A 31 -31.21 1.97 -15.63
CA ALA A 31 -31.41 1.63 -17.04
C ALA A 31 -32.29 0.39 -17.21
N VAL A 32 -33.28 0.47 -18.11
CA VAL A 32 -34.08 -0.66 -18.56
C VAL A 32 -33.55 -1.12 -19.91
N PHE A 33 -33.19 -2.39 -20.02
CA PHE A 33 -32.56 -2.95 -21.22
C PHE A 33 -33.11 -4.36 -21.51
N ALA A 34 -32.85 -4.89 -22.71
CA ALA A 34 -33.17 -6.26 -23.04
C ALA A 34 -32.14 -7.22 -22.41
N ASN A 35 -32.60 -8.32 -21.81
CA ASN A 35 -31.70 -9.25 -21.13
C ASN A 35 -30.68 -9.89 -22.09
N GLU A 36 -31.03 -10.05 -23.37
CA GLU A 36 -30.12 -10.55 -24.41
C GLU A 36 -28.90 -9.64 -24.58
N ASP A 37 -29.12 -8.31 -24.65
CA ASP A 37 -28.03 -7.33 -24.78
C ASP A 37 -27.11 -7.34 -23.57
N ALA A 38 -27.68 -7.51 -22.37
CA ALA A 38 -26.90 -7.63 -21.15
C ALA A 38 -26.07 -8.92 -21.08
N PHE A 39 -26.57 -10.03 -21.65
CA PHE A 39 -25.79 -11.26 -21.77
C PHE A 39 -24.68 -11.13 -22.81
N ALA A 40 -24.94 -10.43 -23.92
CA ALA A 40 -23.93 -10.15 -24.95
C ALA A 40 -22.80 -9.27 -24.41
N ALA A 41 -23.14 -8.18 -23.71
CA ALA A 41 -22.18 -7.28 -23.08
C ALA A 41 -21.33 -7.96 -21.98
N MET A 42 -21.78 -9.08 -21.43
CA MET A 42 -21.00 -9.89 -20.49
C MET A 42 -20.00 -10.82 -21.19
N GLN A 43 -20.33 -11.33 -22.37
CA GLN A 43 -19.44 -12.23 -23.14
C GLN A 43 -18.29 -11.48 -23.80
N LEU A 44 -18.54 -10.26 -24.29
CA LEU A 44 -17.56 -9.41 -24.98
C LEU A 44 -17.57 -7.98 -24.40
N PRO A 45 -17.06 -7.78 -23.18
CA PRO A 45 -17.12 -6.48 -22.52
C PRO A 45 -16.20 -5.44 -23.17
N ALA A 46 -15.19 -5.85 -23.93
CA ALA A 46 -14.26 -4.95 -24.63
C ALA A 46 -14.87 -4.35 -25.92
N ASP A 47 -15.89 -5.02 -26.48
CA ASP A 47 -16.53 -4.63 -27.75
C ASP A 47 -17.81 -3.81 -27.54
N HIS A 48 -18.22 -3.61 -26.28
CA HIS A 48 -19.43 -2.86 -25.93
C HIS A 48 -19.06 -1.49 -25.33
N GLU A 49 -19.51 -0.42 -25.96
CA GLU A 49 -19.37 0.94 -25.43
C GLU A 49 -20.42 1.20 -24.34
N PHE A 50 -19.98 1.68 -23.18
CA PHE A 50 -20.85 1.99 -22.04
C PHE A 50 -21.07 3.52 -21.96
N PRO A 51 -22.21 4.04 -22.44
CA PRO A 51 -22.43 5.49 -22.57
C PRO A 51 -22.52 6.22 -21.23
N ASN A 52 -22.85 5.55 -20.12
CA ASN A 52 -22.98 6.14 -18.79
C ASN A 52 -23.91 7.37 -18.72
N GLU A 53 -24.97 7.38 -19.51
CA GLU A 53 -25.93 8.48 -19.52
C GLU A 53 -26.94 8.37 -18.37
N GLU A 54 -27.35 9.50 -17.82
CA GLU A 54 -28.44 9.57 -16.82
C GLU A 54 -29.74 9.03 -17.42
N GLN A 55 -30.28 7.99 -16.80
CA GLN A 55 -31.51 7.36 -17.25
C GLN A 55 -32.71 7.94 -16.50
N PRO A 56 -33.88 8.08 -17.16
CA PRO A 56 -35.09 8.51 -16.49
C PRO A 56 -35.50 7.51 -15.41
N GLU A 57 -36.03 8.01 -14.29
CA GLU A 57 -36.56 7.15 -13.23
C GLU A 57 -37.69 6.26 -13.76
N HIS A 58 -37.53 4.94 -13.60
CA HIS A 58 -38.53 3.99 -14.06
C HIS A 58 -39.77 4.03 -13.14
N THR A 59 -40.93 4.37 -13.70
CA THR A 59 -42.21 4.48 -12.96
C THR A 59 -43.01 3.18 -12.90
N GLY A 60 -42.51 2.09 -13.48
CA GLY A 60 -43.15 0.77 -13.49
C GLY A 60 -42.75 -0.13 -12.31
N PRO A 61 -43.36 -1.33 -12.20
CA PRO A 61 -42.95 -2.32 -11.22
C PRO A 61 -41.48 -2.71 -11.46
N SER A 62 -40.69 -2.82 -10.39
CA SER A 62 -39.26 -3.13 -10.51
C SER A 62 -39.05 -4.45 -11.26
N LEU A 63 -38.20 -4.40 -12.29
CA LEU A 63 -37.77 -5.57 -13.06
C LEU A 63 -36.45 -6.15 -12.53
N ALA A 64 -35.95 -5.62 -11.40
CA ALA A 64 -34.77 -6.16 -10.75
C ALA A 64 -35.11 -7.48 -10.05
N VAL A 65 -34.28 -8.51 -10.25
CA VAL A 65 -34.40 -9.77 -9.52
C VAL A 65 -34.10 -9.49 -8.05
N GLN A 66 -35.15 -9.42 -7.22
CA GLN A 66 -34.95 -9.39 -5.78
C GLN A 66 -34.49 -10.79 -5.34
N PRO A 67 -33.44 -10.90 -4.52
CA PRO A 67 -33.10 -12.18 -3.94
C PRO A 67 -34.30 -12.63 -3.10
N VAL A 68 -34.96 -13.70 -3.54
CA VAL A 68 -35.92 -14.41 -2.71
C VAL A 68 -35.11 -14.98 -1.56
N ARG A 69 -35.06 -14.26 -0.44
CA ARG A 69 -34.79 -14.88 0.83
C ARG A 69 -35.99 -15.78 1.06
N ASP A 70 -35.79 -17.09 0.91
CA ASP A 70 -36.71 -18.07 1.47
C ASP A 70 -36.79 -17.75 2.96
N ALA A 71 -37.80 -16.97 3.34
CA ALA A 71 -38.18 -16.85 4.73
C ALA A 71 -38.52 -18.27 5.13
N VAL A 72 -37.74 -18.84 6.06
CA VAL A 72 -38.11 -20.08 6.74
C VAL A 72 -39.42 -19.76 7.44
N PHE A 73 -40.54 -20.11 6.80
CA PHE A 73 -41.86 -20.01 7.38
C PHE A 73 -41.83 -20.95 8.60
N ALA A 74 -41.82 -20.36 9.79
CA ALA A 74 -42.19 -21.11 10.98
C ALA A 74 -43.59 -21.69 10.74
N PRO A 75 -43.83 -22.97 11.05
CA PRO A 75 -45.13 -23.59 10.83
C PRO A 75 -46.21 -22.76 11.55
N PRO A 76 -47.39 -22.57 10.93
CA PRO A 76 -48.46 -21.77 11.52
C PRO A 76 -48.91 -22.45 12.81
N VAL A 77 -48.54 -21.85 13.95
CA VAL A 77 -49.14 -22.22 15.23
C VAL A 77 -50.62 -21.84 15.16
N PRO A 78 -51.56 -22.76 15.44
CA PRO A 78 -52.98 -22.43 15.43
C PRO A 78 -53.24 -21.34 16.47
N GLN A 79 -53.49 -20.11 16.00
CA GLN A 79 -53.93 -19.02 16.86
C GLN A 79 -55.32 -19.36 17.36
N ARG A 80 -55.39 -19.85 18.60
CA ARG A 80 -56.64 -19.99 19.34
C ARG A 80 -57.22 -18.59 19.48
N ARG A 81 -58.34 -18.30 18.79
CA ARG A 81 -59.07 -17.03 18.91
C ARG A 81 -59.61 -16.90 20.33
N VAL A 82 -58.82 -16.33 21.23
CA VAL A 82 -59.30 -15.79 22.49
C VAL A 82 -59.90 -14.42 22.15
N LYS A 83 -61.16 -14.18 22.52
CA LYS A 83 -61.77 -12.85 22.39
C LYS A 83 -60.91 -11.85 23.16
N GLY A 84 -60.21 -10.97 22.42
CA GLY A 84 -59.38 -9.94 23.01
C GLY A 84 -60.23 -9.00 23.86
N LYS A 85 -59.91 -8.90 25.15
CA LYS A 85 -60.19 -7.70 25.93
C LYS A 85 -59.41 -6.57 25.25
N ILE A 86 -59.98 -5.37 25.16
CA ILE A 86 -59.24 -4.18 24.71
C ILE A 86 -58.04 -4.05 25.65
N VAL A 87 -56.85 -4.36 25.13
CA VAL A 87 -55.60 -4.17 25.85
C VAL A 87 -55.27 -2.71 25.64
N GLU A 88 -55.23 -1.96 26.74
CA GLU A 88 -54.71 -0.59 26.77
C GLU A 88 -53.36 -0.57 26.04
N GLU A 89 -53.16 0.47 25.24
CA GLU A 89 -51.98 0.69 24.41
C GLU A 89 -50.72 0.23 25.17
N PHE A 90 -50.12 -0.86 24.70
CA PHE A 90 -48.93 -1.43 25.33
C PHE A 90 -47.77 -0.51 24.99
N ILE A 91 -47.59 0.53 25.79
CA ILE A 91 -46.40 1.38 25.77
C ILE A 91 -45.26 0.47 26.17
N LEU A 92 -44.50 0.01 25.19
CA LEU A 92 -43.21 -0.64 25.41
C LEU A 92 -42.34 0.39 26.14
N GLU A 93 -42.05 0.16 27.42
CA GLU A 93 -41.00 0.89 28.10
C GLU A 93 -39.71 0.68 27.30
N ASP A 94 -39.11 1.77 26.81
CA ASP A 94 -37.82 1.70 26.13
C ASP A 94 -36.86 0.99 27.08
N PRO A 95 -36.27 -0.16 26.69
CA PRO A 95 -35.35 -0.85 27.57
C PRO A 95 -34.18 0.11 27.84
N GLU A 96 -33.95 0.44 29.10
CA GLU A 96 -32.80 1.24 29.52
C GLU A 96 -31.55 0.53 28.99
N VAL A 97 -31.00 1.04 27.88
CA VAL A 97 -29.77 0.50 27.31
C VAL A 97 -28.69 0.84 28.33
N PRO A 98 -28.06 -0.18 28.97
CA PRO A 98 -27.05 0.10 29.97
C PRO A 98 -25.93 0.90 29.31
N ASP A 99 -25.52 2.00 29.93
CA ASP A 99 -24.47 2.86 29.41
C ASP A 99 -23.18 2.03 29.29
N LEU A 100 -22.80 1.70 28.04
CA LEU A 100 -21.60 0.92 27.69
C LEU A 100 -20.31 1.76 27.87
N GLY A 101 -20.35 2.79 28.70
CA GLY A 101 -19.20 3.58 29.10
C GLY A 101 -18.16 2.72 29.80
N MET A 102 -16.96 2.62 29.20
CA MET A 102 -15.84 1.98 29.87
C MET A 102 -15.56 2.67 31.21
N PRO A 103 -15.45 1.93 32.32
CA PRO A 103 -15.19 2.51 33.62
C PRO A 103 -13.83 3.23 33.60
N LEU A 104 -13.77 4.41 34.22
CA LEU A 104 -12.59 5.29 34.24
C LEU A 104 -11.29 4.58 34.62
N LYS A 105 -11.35 3.61 35.54
CA LYS A 105 -10.20 2.78 35.94
C LYS A 105 -9.65 1.95 34.78
N THR A 106 -10.52 1.32 33.99
CA THR A 106 -10.13 0.54 32.81
C THR A 106 -9.56 1.45 31.72
N ARG A 107 -10.15 2.64 31.53
CA ARG A 107 -9.60 3.64 30.60
C ARG A 107 -8.18 4.06 30.96
N ILE A 108 -7.93 4.35 32.24
CA ILE A 108 -6.58 4.73 32.73
C ILE A 108 -5.57 3.60 32.51
N ILE A 109 -5.94 2.35 32.84
CA ILE A 109 -5.08 1.18 32.65
C ILE A 109 -4.71 1.01 31.17
N ILE A 110 -5.69 1.07 30.28
CA ILE A 110 -5.46 0.94 28.83
C ILE A 110 -4.56 2.07 28.33
N THR A 111 -4.84 3.32 28.70
CA THR A 111 -4.01 4.46 28.29
C THR A 111 -2.59 4.38 28.82
N SER A 112 -2.40 3.91 30.06
CA SER A 112 -1.08 3.73 30.67
C SER A 112 -0.28 2.64 29.95
N LEU A 113 -0.94 1.53 29.59
CA LEU A 113 -0.31 0.44 28.86
C LEU A 113 0.15 0.89 27.46
N ILE A 114 -0.70 1.62 26.73
CA ILE A 114 -0.36 2.19 25.42
C ILE A 114 0.80 3.18 25.56
N ALA A 115 0.74 4.09 26.54
CA ALA A 115 1.81 5.05 26.78
C ALA A 115 3.14 4.36 27.13
N GLY A 116 3.11 3.29 27.94
CA GLY A 116 4.28 2.50 28.28
C GLY A 116 4.93 1.85 27.06
N ILE A 117 4.13 1.25 26.17
CA ILE A 117 4.63 0.69 24.90
C ILE A 117 5.25 1.79 24.03
N LEU A 118 4.61 2.96 23.97
CA LEU A 118 5.10 4.08 23.17
C LEU A 118 6.44 4.61 23.69
N VAL A 119 6.60 4.74 25.01
CA VAL A 119 7.88 5.15 25.63
C VAL A 119 8.97 4.12 25.35
N LEU A 120 8.68 2.83 25.45
CA LEU A 120 9.63 1.77 25.12
C LEU A 120 10.08 1.86 23.66
N PHE A 121 9.12 2.04 22.73
CA PHE A 121 9.40 2.17 21.30
C PHE A 121 10.26 3.42 20.99
N LEU A 122 9.96 4.55 21.61
CA LEU A 122 10.76 5.77 21.47
C LEU A 122 12.19 5.58 22.01
N GLY A 123 12.34 4.91 23.15
CA GLY A 123 13.65 4.60 23.72
C GLY A 123 14.51 3.75 22.79
N ILE A 124 13.95 2.66 22.25
CA ILE A 124 14.65 1.78 21.28
C ILE A 124 15.01 2.55 20.00
N SER A 125 14.06 3.32 19.45
CA SER A 125 14.26 4.11 18.23
C SER A 125 15.35 5.17 18.42
N PHE A 126 15.39 5.81 19.59
CA PHE A 126 16.42 6.79 19.93
C PHE A 126 17.82 6.15 20.00
N LEU A 127 17.95 4.99 20.66
CA LEU A 127 19.22 4.26 20.72
C LEU A 127 19.71 3.83 19.33
N MET A 128 18.81 3.34 18.48
CA MET A 128 19.15 3.03 17.08
C MET A 128 19.61 4.28 16.32
N SER A 129 18.95 5.42 16.53
CA SER A 129 19.33 6.70 15.90
C SER A 129 20.72 7.17 16.34
N LEU A 130 21.06 7.05 17.62
CA LEU A 130 22.40 7.38 18.13
C LEU A 130 23.49 6.48 17.53
N LYS A 131 23.25 5.16 17.49
CA LYS A 131 24.17 4.20 16.87
C LYS A 131 24.39 4.56 15.39
N ARG A 132 23.30 4.77 14.64
CA ARG A 132 23.36 5.17 13.23
C ARG A 132 24.16 6.45 13.02
N ASN A 133 23.90 7.50 13.81
CA ASN A 133 24.58 8.78 13.65
C ASN A 133 26.07 8.68 13.96
N LYS A 134 26.45 7.88 14.98
CA LYS A 134 27.86 7.59 15.30
C LYS A 134 28.56 6.87 14.16
N GLU A 135 27.99 5.77 13.68
CA GLU A 135 28.53 5.01 12.54
C GLU A 135 28.65 5.89 11.29
N ARG A 136 27.63 6.68 10.99
CA ARG A 136 27.64 7.61 9.87
C ARG A 136 28.77 8.64 9.97
N SER A 137 28.99 9.19 11.17
CA SER A 137 30.09 10.13 11.41
C SER A 137 31.45 9.47 11.20
N GLN A 138 31.63 8.25 11.69
CA GLN A 138 32.87 7.49 11.53
C GLN A 138 33.13 7.11 10.07
N ILE A 139 32.11 6.68 9.33
CA ILE A 139 32.21 6.40 7.89
C ILE A 139 32.61 7.68 7.15
N LYS A 140 31.93 8.80 7.43
CA LYS A 140 32.25 10.09 6.79
C LYS A 140 33.69 10.51 7.07
N GLU A 141 34.15 10.43 8.32
CA GLU A 141 35.51 10.81 8.71
C GLU A 141 36.56 9.91 8.04
N LYS A 142 36.41 8.59 8.11
CA LYS A 142 37.35 7.65 7.49
C LYS A 142 37.36 7.77 5.97
N PHE A 143 36.19 7.89 5.35
CA PHE A 143 36.06 7.95 3.90
C PHE A 143 36.62 9.26 3.33
N VAL A 144 36.31 10.41 3.94
CA VAL A 144 36.88 11.71 3.51
C VAL A 144 38.39 11.76 3.72
N THR A 145 38.92 11.14 4.78
CA THR A 145 40.37 11.04 5.01
C THR A 145 41.08 10.23 3.92
N ASN A 146 40.42 9.21 3.38
CA ASN A 146 40.96 8.34 2.34
C ASN A 146 40.61 8.82 0.92
N LEU A 147 39.93 9.96 0.78
CA LEU A 147 39.47 10.46 -0.52
C LEU A 147 40.58 11.28 -1.18
N ASP A 148 41.04 10.85 -2.35
CA ASP A 148 42.05 11.58 -3.13
C ASP A 148 41.48 12.80 -3.90
N TYR A 149 40.18 13.06 -3.80
CA TYR A 149 39.48 14.09 -4.59
C TYR A 149 38.98 15.26 -3.73
N GLU A 150 38.96 16.46 -4.31
CA GLU A 150 38.34 17.61 -3.64
C GLU A 150 36.81 17.57 -3.73
N LEU A 151 36.18 17.56 -2.55
CA LEU A 151 34.75 17.81 -2.39
C LEU A 151 34.42 19.29 -2.68
N ILE A 152 33.24 19.55 -3.24
CA ILE A 152 32.80 20.94 -3.50
C ILE A 152 32.70 21.72 -2.19
N ASN A 153 32.29 21.09 -1.09
CA ASN A 153 32.18 21.61 0.29
C ASN A 153 32.03 20.44 1.30
N ASP A 154 31.93 20.73 2.61
CA ASP A 154 31.59 19.75 3.66
C ASP A 154 30.23 19.04 3.46
N THR A 155 29.36 19.64 2.63
CA THR A 155 28.06 19.12 2.18
C THR A 155 28.17 18.25 0.93
N GLY A 156 29.36 18.12 0.33
CA GLY A 156 29.61 17.31 -0.86
C GLY A 156 29.55 15.80 -0.60
N ILE A 157 29.27 15.38 0.64
CA ILE A 157 29.03 13.99 0.99
C ILE A 157 27.79 13.88 1.88
N ALA A 158 26.82 13.09 1.42
CA ALA A 158 25.63 12.73 2.17
C ALA A 158 25.50 11.21 2.23
N ILE A 159 25.41 10.67 3.44
CA ILE A 159 25.14 9.25 3.67
C ILE A 159 23.70 9.15 4.18
N GLU A 160 22.90 8.32 3.52
CA GLU A 160 21.47 8.17 3.70
C GLU A 160 21.12 6.75 4.21
N ASN A 161 19.84 6.57 4.55
CA ASN A 161 19.26 5.36 5.11
C ASN A 161 19.76 4.95 6.52
N MET A 162 19.00 4.07 7.16
CA MET A 162 19.33 3.54 8.50
C MET A 162 20.56 2.62 8.48
N LYS A 163 20.81 1.94 7.36
CA LYS A 163 21.95 1.02 7.17
C LYS A 163 23.18 1.67 6.55
N ASN A 164 23.16 3.01 6.40
CA ASN A 164 24.22 3.78 5.76
C ASN A 164 24.63 3.17 4.41
N ASN A 165 23.65 2.88 3.56
CA ASN A 165 23.82 2.11 2.33
C ASN A 165 23.47 2.92 1.07
N SER A 166 23.16 4.20 1.23
CA SER A 166 23.02 5.15 0.12
C SER A 166 24.01 6.28 0.38
N ILE A 167 24.84 6.60 -0.60
CA ILE A 167 25.78 7.72 -0.52
C ILE A 167 25.65 8.60 -1.75
N VAL A 168 25.61 9.91 -1.51
CA VAL A 168 25.70 10.95 -2.54
C VAL A 168 27.03 11.67 -2.35
N LEU A 169 27.84 11.66 -3.40
CA LEU A 169 29.15 12.29 -3.48
C LEU A 169 29.12 13.37 -4.55
N VAL A 170 29.58 14.56 -4.23
CA VAL A 170 29.64 15.71 -5.14
C VAL A 170 31.08 16.20 -5.21
N LEU A 171 31.70 15.99 -6.36
CA LEU A 171 33.12 16.24 -6.61
C LEU A 171 33.30 17.46 -7.50
N LYS A 172 34.38 18.20 -7.29
CA LYS A 172 34.77 19.31 -8.19
C LYS A 172 35.33 18.82 -9.52
N GLU A 173 35.93 17.65 -9.51
CA GLU A 173 36.62 17.08 -10.65
C GLU A 173 35.73 16.05 -11.36
N SER A 174 35.90 15.93 -12.68
CA SER A 174 35.25 14.87 -13.45
C SER A 174 35.93 13.54 -13.18
N VAL A 175 35.13 12.51 -12.95
CA VAL A 175 35.61 11.17 -12.62
C VAL A 175 35.35 10.25 -13.81
N THR A 176 36.26 9.30 -14.07
CA THR A 176 36.05 8.24 -15.05
C THR A 176 35.28 7.07 -14.44
N GLU A 177 34.69 6.20 -15.25
CA GLU A 177 33.97 5.01 -14.79
C GLU A 177 34.81 4.15 -13.83
N LYS A 178 36.07 3.88 -14.18
CA LYS A 178 36.96 3.06 -13.35
C LYS A 178 37.18 3.69 -11.98
N GLN A 179 37.39 5.01 -11.95
CA GLN A 179 37.55 5.74 -10.70
C GLN A 179 36.24 5.78 -9.89
N ALA A 180 35.08 5.83 -10.54
CA ALA A 180 33.79 5.73 -9.86
C ALA A 180 33.58 4.35 -9.20
N ALA A 181 33.99 3.26 -9.88
CA ALA A 181 34.00 1.93 -9.31
C ALA A 181 34.99 1.79 -8.14
N ASP A 182 36.18 2.38 -8.26
CA ASP A 182 37.18 2.38 -7.18
C ASP A 182 36.65 3.14 -5.94
N LEU A 183 36.05 4.33 -6.14
CA LEU A 183 35.40 5.10 -5.06
C LEU A 183 34.28 4.32 -4.37
N PHE A 184 33.50 3.57 -5.14
CA PHE A 184 32.46 2.70 -4.60
C PHE A 184 33.03 1.58 -3.72
N LEU A 185 34.08 0.91 -4.18
CA LEU A 185 34.73 -0.16 -3.44
C LEU A 185 35.38 0.36 -2.15
N ASP A 186 35.99 1.55 -2.20
CA ASP A 186 36.59 2.15 -1.02
C ASP A 186 35.55 2.58 0.01
N TYR A 187 34.39 3.08 -0.45
CA TYR A 187 33.26 3.30 0.45
C TYR A 187 32.75 1.99 1.06
N ALA A 188 32.60 0.93 0.26
CA ALA A 188 32.15 -0.37 0.74
C ALA A 188 33.07 -0.96 1.82
N LYS A 189 34.39 -0.84 1.65
CA LYS A 189 35.39 -1.24 2.65
C LYS A 189 35.28 -0.44 3.94
N VAL A 190 35.24 0.89 3.85
CA VAL A 190 35.13 1.77 5.03
C VAL A 190 33.83 1.48 5.80
N ARG A 191 32.72 1.25 5.08
CA ARG A 191 31.46 0.85 5.69
C ARG A 191 31.56 -0.51 6.37
N ALA A 192 32.18 -1.51 5.73
CA ALA A 192 32.35 -2.84 6.31
C ALA A 192 33.16 -2.78 7.62
N ASP A 193 34.27 -2.04 7.64
CA ASP A 193 35.11 -1.84 8.82
C ASP A 193 34.35 -1.14 9.97
N VAL A 194 33.57 -0.08 9.69
CA VAL A 194 32.82 0.63 10.75
C VAL A 194 31.63 -0.19 11.27
N MET A 195 30.98 -0.98 10.40
CA MET A 195 29.79 -1.76 10.74
C MET A 195 30.10 -3.19 11.20
N ASP A 196 31.39 -3.57 11.25
CA ASP A 196 31.86 -4.91 11.62
C ASP A 196 31.29 -6.01 10.70
N TYR A 197 31.23 -5.71 9.39
CA TYR A 197 30.88 -6.68 8.37
C TYR A 197 32.12 -7.43 7.87
N ASP A 198 31.92 -8.67 7.44
CA ASP A 198 33.00 -9.45 6.84
C ASP A 198 33.41 -8.81 5.50
N GLU A 199 34.63 -8.26 5.47
CA GLU A 199 35.21 -7.65 4.28
C GLU A 199 35.38 -8.64 3.13
N THR A 200 35.47 -9.94 3.44
CA THR A 200 35.62 -10.99 2.43
C THR A 200 34.29 -11.35 1.75
N ASP A 201 33.16 -10.96 2.33
CA ASP A 201 31.83 -11.20 1.78
C ASP A 201 31.29 -9.97 1.05
N PHE A 202 31.40 -9.99 -0.28
CA PHE A 202 30.88 -8.93 -1.15
C PHE A 202 29.34 -8.77 -1.03
N SER A 203 28.63 -9.86 -0.73
CA SER A 203 27.17 -9.83 -0.63
C SER A 203 26.67 -9.03 0.58
N VAL A 204 27.46 -8.98 1.65
CA VAL A 204 27.11 -8.24 2.88
C VAL A 204 27.68 -6.82 2.83
N SER A 205 28.90 -6.67 2.31
CA SER A 205 29.61 -5.40 2.30
C SER A 205 29.14 -4.44 1.20
N ALA A 206 28.98 -4.91 -0.05
CA ALA A 206 28.83 -4.06 -1.23
C ALA A 206 27.47 -4.16 -1.92
N ASN A 207 26.82 -5.34 -1.93
CA ASN A 207 25.57 -5.58 -2.67
C ASN A 207 24.42 -4.66 -2.22
N SER A 208 24.32 -4.33 -0.94
CA SER A 208 23.25 -3.44 -0.47
C SER A 208 23.51 -1.95 -0.68
N ILE A 209 24.63 -1.56 -1.30
CA ILE A 209 25.06 -0.17 -1.42
C ILE A 209 24.58 0.44 -2.75
N SER A 210 24.06 1.66 -2.66
CA SER A 210 23.86 2.56 -3.78
C SER A 210 24.75 3.80 -3.62
N MET A 211 25.38 4.22 -4.71
CA MET A 211 26.25 5.40 -4.73
C MET A 211 25.87 6.29 -5.91
N ARG A 212 25.65 7.57 -5.62
CA ARG A 212 25.48 8.61 -6.63
C ARG A 212 26.68 9.54 -6.58
N ILE A 213 27.40 9.66 -7.69
CA ILE A 213 28.51 10.59 -7.85
C ILE A 213 28.06 11.68 -8.82
N ALA A 214 28.12 12.93 -8.40
CA ALA A 214 27.85 14.10 -9.22
C ALA A 214 29.16 14.85 -9.49
N THR A 215 29.46 15.11 -10.76
CA THR A 215 30.62 15.89 -11.20
C THR A 215 30.17 16.98 -12.19
N PRO A 216 31.03 17.96 -12.52
CA PRO A 216 30.63 19.04 -13.44
C PRO A 216 30.28 18.58 -14.87
N ASN A 217 30.78 17.43 -15.30
CA ASN A 217 30.63 16.90 -16.66
C ASN A 217 29.65 15.72 -16.75
N GLY A 218 28.75 15.59 -15.77
CA GLY A 218 27.86 14.44 -15.59
C GLY A 218 28.19 13.66 -14.32
N GLY A 219 27.51 12.55 -14.10
CA GLY A 219 27.63 11.75 -12.90
C GLY A 219 27.53 10.26 -13.16
N PHE A 220 27.61 9.49 -12.09
CA PHE A 220 27.42 8.04 -12.10
C PHE A 220 26.46 7.66 -10.99
N TYR A 221 25.59 6.71 -11.27
CA TYR A 221 24.75 6.06 -10.30
C TYR A 221 25.08 4.57 -10.31
N ILE A 222 25.51 4.06 -9.17
CA ILE A 222 25.84 2.67 -8.95
C ILE A 222 24.77 2.10 -8.03
N SER A 223 24.03 1.08 -8.48
CA SER A 223 22.97 0.46 -7.70
C SER A 223 23.19 -1.04 -7.55
N GLU A 224 23.34 -1.47 -6.30
CA GLU A 224 23.25 -2.85 -5.85
C GLU A 224 24.01 -3.87 -6.72
N PRO A 225 25.35 -3.75 -6.84
CA PRO A 225 26.14 -4.72 -7.60
C PRO A 225 26.13 -6.09 -6.90
N GLU A 226 25.82 -7.16 -7.62
CA GLU A 226 25.84 -8.51 -7.05
C GLU A 226 27.26 -9.07 -6.95
N GLN A 227 28.14 -8.69 -7.89
CA GLN A 227 29.53 -9.11 -7.95
C GLN A 227 30.47 -7.95 -8.29
N PRO A 228 31.78 -8.05 -7.98
CA PRO A 228 32.77 -7.04 -8.38
C PRO A 228 32.83 -6.80 -9.89
N SER A 229 32.48 -7.83 -10.68
CA SER A 229 32.43 -7.78 -12.15
C SER A 229 31.23 -6.99 -12.69
N ASP A 230 30.28 -6.59 -11.85
CA ASP A 230 29.12 -5.79 -12.24
C ASP A 230 29.38 -4.28 -12.16
N LEU A 231 30.54 -3.88 -11.62
CA LEU A 231 31.02 -2.49 -11.58
C LEU A 231 31.56 -2.02 -12.95
N VAL A 232 30.91 -2.47 -14.03
CA VAL A 232 31.17 -2.06 -15.42
C VAL A 232 29.94 -1.31 -15.93
N LEU A 233 30.14 -0.34 -16.81
CA LEU A 233 29.09 0.42 -17.49
C LEU A 233 28.06 -0.54 -18.10
N ASP A 234 26.79 -0.15 -18.01
CA ASP A 234 25.61 -0.88 -18.51
C ASP A 234 25.16 -2.10 -17.68
N LYS A 235 25.85 -2.44 -16.59
CA LYS A 235 25.38 -3.44 -15.61
C LYS A 235 24.84 -2.81 -14.33
N ALA A 236 25.73 -2.39 -13.43
CA ALA A 236 25.35 -1.72 -12.18
C ALA A 236 25.66 -0.21 -12.21
N ILE A 237 26.50 0.25 -13.15
CA ILE A 237 26.87 1.66 -13.30
C ILE A 237 26.03 2.30 -14.41
N THR A 238 25.17 3.24 -14.03
CA THR A 238 24.40 4.10 -14.93
C THR A 238 25.06 5.47 -15.01
N LYS A 239 25.39 5.94 -16.21
CA LYS A 239 25.86 7.31 -16.41
C LYS A 239 24.69 8.29 -16.30
N LEU A 240 24.89 9.34 -15.52
CA LEU A 240 23.95 10.47 -15.40
C LEU A 240 24.50 11.60 -16.27
N ASP A 241 23.75 12.04 -17.28
CA ASP A 241 24.13 13.20 -18.11
C ASP A 241 23.70 14.52 -17.45
#